data_AF-A0A2N2L5N5-F1
#
_entry.id   AF-A0A2N2L5N5-F1
#
_cell.length_a   1.000
_cell.length_b   1.000
_cell.length_c   1.000
_cell.angle_alpha   90.00
_cell.angle_beta   90.00
_cell.angle_gamma   90.00
#
_symmetry.space_group_name_H-M   'P 1'
#
loop_
_entity.id
_entity.type
_entity.pdbx_description
1 polymer ?
#
loop_
_entity_poly.entity_id
_entity_poly.type
_entity_poly.pdbx_seq_one_letter_code
_entity_poly.pdbx_strand_id
1 'polypeptide(L)'
;MKTFWEKLGRAAIGIFEDSADTIVFAVRVFVRIFQRKTYSSAMREVLVNQIYFTSVQILPVFIIVSVFFGSLLIGIVFTMLKDLGLTEFIGHVLMGLIVTELSPFLTVLLITLRSASAINTEMAVMKVNRELKTLATFRIDIVDYLLAPRVLNGIISIVLLSSLFSIVLLISGILFARLIFGMNINVYTNMVLNSTHFSDIL
;
A
#
# COMPACT_ATOMS: atom_id res chain seq x y z
N MET A 1 -30.17 -30.29 19.10
CA MET A 1 -28.69 -30.40 19.02
C MET A 1 -28.20 -30.71 17.60
N LYS A 2 -28.82 -31.63 16.83
CA LYS A 2 -28.47 -31.87 15.40
C LYS A 2 -28.59 -30.64 14.49
N THR A 3 -29.58 -29.79 14.74
CA THR A 3 -29.83 -28.54 13.99
C THR A 3 -28.75 -27.45 14.17
N PHE A 4 -27.97 -27.48 15.24
CA PHE A 4 -26.87 -26.53 15.45
C PHE A 4 -25.66 -26.90 14.57
N TRP A 5 -25.30 -28.18 14.56
CA TRP A 5 -24.21 -28.71 13.72
C TRP A 5 -24.50 -28.59 12.23
N GLU A 6 -25.75 -28.77 11.81
CA GLU A 6 -26.17 -28.56 10.41
C GLU A 6 -26.10 -27.09 9.98
N LYS A 7 -26.51 -26.15 10.86
CA LYS A 7 -26.37 -24.71 10.59
C LYS A 7 -24.91 -24.29 10.51
N LEU A 8 -24.07 -24.80 11.43
CA LEU A 8 -22.64 -24.53 11.44
C LEU A 8 -21.96 -25.11 10.18
N GLY A 9 -22.32 -26.33 9.78
CA GLY A 9 -21.81 -26.96 8.58
C GLY A 9 -22.20 -26.20 7.31
N ARG A 10 -23.47 -25.79 7.17
CA ARG A 10 -23.92 -24.98 6.03
C ARG A 10 -23.26 -23.61 5.98
N ALA A 11 -23.09 -22.95 7.13
CA ALA A 11 -22.40 -21.66 7.20
C ALA A 11 -20.91 -21.80 6.82
N ALA A 12 -20.24 -22.85 7.31
CA ALA A 12 -18.83 -23.10 6.98
C ALA A 12 -18.63 -23.38 5.48
N ILE A 13 -19.50 -24.21 4.87
CA ILE A 13 -19.46 -24.50 3.44
C ILE A 13 -19.76 -23.23 2.62
N GLY A 14 -20.77 -22.45 3.00
CA GLY A 14 -21.10 -21.20 2.31
C GLY A 14 -19.96 -20.18 2.35
N ILE A 15 -19.31 -19.99 3.50
CA ILE A 15 -18.13 -19.10 3.62
C ILE A 15 -16.99 -19.58 2.72
N PHE A 16 -16.79 -20.89 2.63
CA PHE A 16 -15.74 -21.45 1.79
C PHE A 16 -16.01 -21.23 0.30
N GLU A 17 -17.25 -21.49 -0.16
CA GLU A 17 -17.66 -21.28 -1.55
C GLU A 17 -17.57 -19.80 -1.94
N ASP A 18 -18.10 -18.88 -1.11
CA ASP A 18 -18.06 -17.44 -1.36
C ASP A 18 -16.61 -16.91 -1.41
N SER A 19 -15.74 -17.42 -0.52
CA SER A 19 -14.32 -17.07 -0.50
C SER A 19 -13.60 -17.58 -1.75
N ALA A 20 -13.90 -18.82 -2.18
CA ALA A 20 -13.32 -19.41 -3.37
C ALA A 20 -13.71 -18.62 -4.63
N ASP A 21 -14.99 -18.26 -4.78
CA ASP A 21 -15.48 -17.47 -5.91
C ASP A 21 -14.84 -16.08 -5.95
N THR A 22 -14.68 -15.44 -4.79
CA THR A 22 -14.00 -14.14 -4.68
C THR A 22 -12.53 -14.24 -5.11
N ILE A 23 -11.82 -15.29 -4.70
CA ILE A 23 -10.43 -15.53 -5.10
C ILE A 23 -10.34 -15.78 -6.61
N VAL A 24 -11.21 -16.62 -7.17
CA VAL A 24 -11.25 -16.90 -8.62
C VAL A 24 -11.51 -15.62 -9.41
N PHE A 25 -12.41 -14.77 -8.92
CA PHE A 25 -12.67 -13.46 -9.51
C PHE A 25 -11.44 -12.54 -9.44
N ALA A 26 -10.78 -12.44 -8.30
CA ALA A 26 -9.57 -11.64 -8.13
C ALA A 26 -8.44 -12.09 -9.08
N VAL A 27 -8.20 -13.41 -9.18
CA VAL A 27 -7.21 -13.98 -10.11
C VAL A 27 -7.58 -13.67 -11.56
N ARG A 28 -8.86 -13.78 -11.94
CA ARG A 28 -9.33 -13.44 -13.29
C ARG A 28 -9.06 -11.98 -13.64
N VAL A 29 -9.32 -11.05 -12.72
CA VAL A 29 -9.01 -9.62 -12.89
C VAL A 29 -7.50 -9.43 -13.05
N PHE A 30 -6.70 -10.06 -12.18
CA PHE A 30 -5.25 -9.96 -12.22
C PHE A 30 -4.66 -10.44 -13.56
N VAL A 31 -5.10 -11.59 -14.06
CA VAL A 31 -4.65 -12.12 -15.36
C VAL A 31 -5.04 -11.21 -16.52
N ARG A 32 -6.22 -10.56 -16.45
CA ARG A 32 -6.67 -9.62 -17.49
C ARG A 32 -5.83 -8.35 -17.57
N ILE A 33 -5.21 -7.91 -16.47
CA ILE A 33 -4.30 -6.76 -16.49
C ILE A 33 -3.13 -7.00 -17.46
N PHE A 34 -2.66 -8.25 -17.60
CA PHE A 34 -1.56 -8.59 -18.52
C PHE A 34 -1.99 -8.72 -19.99
N GLN A 35 -3.28 -8.61 -20.31
CA GLN A 35 -3.77 -8.74 -21.68
C GLN A 35 -3.73 -7.40 -22.41
N ARG A 36 -3.08 -7.37 -23.59
CA ARG A 36 -2.93 -6.13 -24.40
C ARG A 36 -4.26 -5.50 -24.80
N LYS A 37 -5.31 -6.31 -24.98
CA LYS A 37 -6.67 -5.86 -25.36
C LYS A 37 -7.29 -4.92 -24.33
N THR A 38 -6.88 -5.01 -23.06
CA THR A 38 -7.40 -4.23 -21.95
C THR A 38 -6.97 -2.75 -22.01
N TYR A 39 -5.82 -2.44 -22.63
CA TYR A 39 -5.23 -1.09 -22.66
C TYR A 39 -5.79 -0.17 -23.76
N SER A 40 -7.12 -0.04 -23.85
CA SER A 40 -7.81 0.93 -24.72
C SER A 40 -7.56 2.39 -24.30
N SER A 41 -7.83 3.37 -25.17
CA SER A 41 -7.69 4.80 -24.86
C SER A 41 -8.54 5.21 -23.65
N ALA A 42 -9.79 4.73 -23.59
CA ALA A 42 -10.72 5.05 -22.52
C ALA A 42 -10.25 4.50 -21.16
N MET A 43 -9.60 3.33 -21.16
CA MET A 43 -9.00 2.72 -19.96
C MET A 43 -7.84 3.57 -19.41
N ARG A 44 -7.02 4.14 -20.29
CA ARG A 44 -5.86 4.97 -19.88
C ARG A 44 -6.29 6.24 -19.16
N GLU A 45 -7.37 6.88 -19.61
CA GLU A 45 -7.91 8.06 -18.94
C GLU A 45 -8.40 7.72 -17.52
N VAL A 46 -9.13 6.60 -17.37
CA VAL A 46 -9.58 6.12 -16.06
C VAL A 46 -8.37 5.82 -15.16
N LEU A 47 -7.33 5.16 -15.69
CA LEU A 47 -6.12 4.84 -14.93
C LEU A 47 -5.42 6.11 -14.41
N VAL A 48 -5.23 7.13 -15.25
CA VAL A 48 -4.57 8.39 -14.85
C VAL A 48 -5.37 9.11 -13.76
N ASN A 49 -6.69 9.18 -13.91
CA ASN A 49 -7.57 9.78 -12.91
C ASN A 49 -7.50 9.04 -11.56
N GLN A 50 -7.44 7.71 -11.60
CA GLN A 50 -7.31 6.88 -10.40
C GLN A 50 -5.94 7.06 -9.71
N ILE A 51 -4.85 7.20 -10.47
CA ILE A 51 -3.51 7.51 -9.93
C ILE A 51 -3.50 8.88 -9.28
N TYR A 52 -4.08 9.90 -9.93
CA TYR A 52 -4.19 11.23 -9.34
C TYR A 52 -4.97 11.20 -8.02
N PHE A 53 -6.12 10.53 -8.00
CA PHE A 53 -6.95 10.41 -6.81
C PHE A 53 -6.25 9.65 -5.67
N THR A 54 -5.58 8.54 -6.00
CA THR A 54 -4.99 7.62 -5.01
C THR A 54 -3.65 8.13 -4.49
N SER A 55 -2.75 8.52 -5.39
CA SER A 55 -1.39 8.93 -5.04
C SER A 55 -1.28 10.41 -4.68
N VAL A 56 -1.82 11.31 -5.50
CA VAL A 56 -1.52 12.75 -5.39
C VAL A 56 -2.34 13.40 -4.28
N GLN A 57 -3.64 13.10 -4.20
CA GLN A 57 -4.52 13.76 -3.23
C GLN A 57 -4.21 13.39 -1.77
N ILE A 58 -3.59 12.24 -1.49
CA ILE A 58 -3.21 11.84 -0.12
C ILE A 58 -1.87 12.42 0.32
N LEU A 59 -1.05 12.97 -0.59
CA LEU A 59 0.33 13.39 -0.31
C LEU A 59 0.50 14.21 0.98
N PRO A 60 -0.32 15.24 1.28
CA PRO A 60 -0.13 16.04 2.49
C PRO A 60 -0.25 15.20 3.77
N VAL A 61 -1.30 14.37 3.86
CA VAL A 61 -1.53 13.48 4.99
C VAL A 61 -0.42 12.44 5.07
N PHE A 62 -0.03 11.89 3.91
CA PHE A 62 0.98 10.86 3.82
C PHE A 62 2.37 11.34 4.28
N ILE A 63 2.76 12.57 3.94
CA ILE A 63 4.00 13.21 4.39
C ILE A 63 3.99 13.45 5.91
N ILE A 64 2.88 13.94 6.45
CA ILE A 64 2.76 14.16 7.91
C ILE A 64 2.92 12.83 8.65
N VAL A 65 2.26 11.79 8.15
CA VAL A 65 2.33 10.44 8.73
C VAL A 65 3.75 9.88 8.63
N SER A 66 4.43 10.00 7.48
CA SER A 66 5.79 9.47 7.34
C SER A 66 6.81 10.19 8.21
N VAL A 67 6.67 11.51 8.43
CA VAL A 67 7.49 12.27 9.39
C VAL A 67 7.24 11.78 10.82
N PHE A 68 5.98 11.60 11.19
CA PHE A 68 5.63 11.12 12.52
C PHE A 68 6.18 9.72 12.78
N PHE A 69 5.95 8.79 11.85
CA PHE A 69 6.48 7.42 11.95
C PHE A 69 8.00 7.39 11.91
N GLY A 70 8.66 8.21 11.09
CA GLY A 70 10.13 8.25 11.05
C GLY A 70 10.74 8.71 12.37
N SER A 71 10.21 9.79 12.94
CA SER A 71 10.64 10.27 14.27
C SER A 71 10.40 9.22 15.36
N LEU A 72 9.22 8.59 15.35
CA LEU A 72 8.83 7.58 16.33
C LEU A 72 9.71 6.32 16.24
N LEU A 73 9.85 5.74 15.06
CA LEU A 73 10.59 4.49 14.85
C LEU A 73 12.08 4.66 15.18
N ILE A 74 12.67 5.79 14.81
CA ILE A 74 14.07 6.08 15.14
C ILE A 74 14.26 6.30 16.62
N GLY A 75 13.34 7.00 17.30
CA GLY A 75 13.40 7.13 18.75
C GLY A 75 13.39 5.77 19.45
N ILE A 76 12.51 4.86 19.01
CA ILE A 76 12.40 3.50 19.56
C ILE A 76 13.68 2.69 19.31
N VAL A 77 14.12 2.60 18.05
CA VAL A 77 15.30 1.81 17.66
C VAL A 77 16.57 2.35 18.30
N PHE A 78 16.74 3.68 18.33
CA PHE A 78 17.91 4.30 18.94
C PHE A 78 17.98 3.99 20.43
N THR A 79 16.87 4.15 21.16
CA THR A 79 16.83 3.88 22.61
C THR A 79 17.11 2.41 22.88
N MET A 80 16.45 1.51 22.14
CA MET A 80 16.64 0.07 22.28
C MET A 80 18.09 -0.35 22.03
N LEU A 81 18.73 0.12 20.95
CA LEU A 81 20.11 -0.24 20.64
C LEU A 81 21.11 0.42 21.58
N LYS A 82 20.81 1.62 22.09
CA LYS A 82 21.63 2.27 23.12
C LYS A 82 21.63 1.47 24.42
N ASP A 83 20.47 0.98 24.85
CA ASP A 83 20.35 0.18 26.07
C ASP A 83 21.08 -1.17 25.95
N LEU A 84 21.18 -1.71 24.74
CA LEU A 84 21.93 -2.92 24.42
C LEU A 84 23.44 -2.68 24.17
N GLY A 85 23.88 -1.42 24.12
CA GLY A 85 25.26 -1.07 23.76
C GLY A 85 25.63 -1.29 22.29
N LEU A 86 24.64 -1.45 21.40
CA LEU A 86 24.77 -1.80 19.98
C LEU A 86 24.49 -0.61 19.05
N THR A 87 24.93 0.59 19.42
CA THR A 87 24.64 1.82 18.67
C THR A 87 25.23 1.84 17.25
N GLU A 88 26.26 1.04 17.00
CA GLU A 88 26.84 0.86 15.65
C GLU A 88 25.89 0.17 14.66
N PHE A 89 24.90 -0.60 15.14
CA PHE A 89 23.94 -1.33 14.30
C PHE A 89 22.69 -0.51 13.94
N ILE A 90 22.58 0.75 14.38
CA ILE A 90 21.41 1.60 14.12
C ILE A 90 21.13 1.71 12.62
N GLY A 91 22.17 1.93 11.80
CA GLY A 91 22.03 2.05 10.34
C GLY A 91 21.50 0.77 9.68
N HIS A 92 21.94 -0.40 10.16
CA HIS A 92 21.51 -1.70 9.63
C HIS A 92 20.04 -1.98 9.93
N VAL A 93 19.58 -1.66 11.14
CA VAL A 93 18.16 -1.82 11.51
C VAL A 93 17.29 -0.82 10.74
N LEU A 94 17.78 0.41 10.55
CA LEU A 94 17.05 1.43 9.79
C LEU A 94 16.85 1.01 8.33
N MET A 95 17.91 0.60 7.65
CA MET A 95 17.80 0.20 6.25
C MET A 95 17.10 -1.15 6.10
N GLY A 96 17.60 -2.18 6.77
CA GLY A 96 17.13 -3.55 6.55
C GLY A 96 15.72 -3.85 7.06
N LEU A 97 15.23 -3.15 8.09
CA LEU A 97 13.89 -3.38 8.65
C LEU A 97 12.94 -2.21 8.40
N ILE A 98 13.36 -0.98 8.68
CA ILE A 98 12.43 0.15 8.62
C ILE A 98 12.15 0.55 7.17
N VAL A 99 13.18 0.70 6.35
CA VAL A 99 13.03 1.09 4.94
C VAL A 99 12.50 -0.07 4.10
N THR A 100 13.10 -1.26 4.20
CA THR A 100 12.74 -2.38 3.32
C THR A 100 11.40 -3.04 3.68
N GLU A 101 11.06 -3.19 4.96
CA GLU A 101 9.85 -3.93 5.36
C GLU A 101 8.73 -2.99 5.82
N LEU A 102 9.02 -2.11 6.78
CA LEU A 102 7.98 -1.29 7.41
C LEU A 102 7.44 -0.18 6.49
N SER A 103 8.28 0.46 5.66
CA SER A 103 7.81 1.51 4.75
C SER A 103 6.80 0.99 3.72
N PRO A 104 7.07 -0.10 2.96
CA PRO A 104 6.07 -0.68 2.07
C PRO A 104 4.82 -1.15 2.82
N PHE A 105 4.99 -1.80 3.97
CA PHE A 105 3.87 -2.28 4.78
C PHE A 105 2.94 -1.14 5.21
N LEU A 106 3.49 -0.06 5.79
CA LEU A 106 2.72 1.11 6.21
C LEU A 106 2.05 1.80 5.01
N THR A 107 2.75 1.88 3.88
CA THR A 107 2.19 2.44 2.64
C THR A 107 0.98 1.66 2.16
N VAL A 108 1.08 0.33 2.07
CA VAL A 108 -0.02 -0.55 1.66
C VAL A 108 -1.19 -0.42 2.63
N LEU A 109 -0.93 -0.37 3.94
CA LEU A 109 -1.96 -0.24 4.96
C LEU A 109 -2.74 1.07 4.81
N LEU A 110 -2.03 2.20 4.68
CA LEU A 110 -2.63 3.53 4.53
C LEU A 110 -3.44 3.66 3.24
N ILE A 111 -2.90 3.19 2.12
CA ILE A 111 -3.58 3.23 0.82
C ILE A 111 -4.81 2.33 0.85
N THR A 112 -4.69 1.10 1.34
CA THR A 112 -5.82 0.16 1.44
C THR A 112 -6.95 0.76 2.26
N LEU A 113 -6.65 1.36 3.41
CA LEU A 113 -7.66 1.93 4.29
C LEU A 113 -8.46 3.07 3.62
N ARG A 114 -7.77 4.00 2.95
CA ARG A 114 -8.43 5.11 2.24
C ARG A 114 -9.16 4.63 0.99
N SER A 115 -8.48 3.84 0.16
CA SER A 115 -8.97 3.45 -1.16
C SER A 115 -10.08 2.40 -1.09
N ALA A 116 -10.09 1.50 -0.11
CA ALA A 116 -11.12 0.46 -0.01
C ALA A 116 -12.52 1.08 0.17
N SER A 117 -12.65 2.06 1.07
CA SER A 117 -13.93 2.75 1.31
C SER A 117 -14.37 3.58 0.10
N ALA A 118 -13.43 4.31 -0.51
CA ALA A 118 -13.71 5.13 -1.68
C ALA A 118 -14.14 4.28 -2.88
N ILE A 119 -13.40 3.20 -3.19
CA ILE A 119 -13.70 2.27 -4.29
C ILE A 119 -15.04 1.58 -4.07
N ASN A 120 -15.31 1.10 -2.85
CA ASN A 120 -16.59 0.45 -2.54
C ASN A 120 -17.77 1.41 -2.72
N THR A 121 -17.62 2.66 -2.28
CA THR A 121 -18.65 3.70 -2.44
C THR A 121 -18.87 4.04 -3.91
N GLU A 122 -17.80 4.23 -4.68
CA GLU A 122 -17.88 4.51 -6.12
C GLU A 122 -18.58 3.36 -6.85
N MET A 123 -18.22 2.11 -6.56
CA MET A 123 -18.87 0.93 -7.13
C MET A 123 -20.35 0.82 -6.75
N ALA A 124 -20.69 1.14 -5.50
CA ALA A 124 -22.07 1.15 -5.02
C ALA A 124 -22.91 2.21 -5.76
N VAL A 125 -22.37 3.42 -5.91
CA VAL A 125 -23.02 4.52 -6.65
C VAL A 125 -23.26 4.12 -8.11
N MET A 126 -22.24 3.60 -8.80
CA MET A 126 -22.37 3.13 -10.19
C MET A 126 -23.40 2.01 -10.33
N LYS A 127 -23.52 1.13 -9.33
CA LYS A 127 -24.51 0.06 -9.30
C LYS A 127 -25.93 0.61 -9.13
N VAL A 128 -26.13 1.55 -8.21
CA VAL A 128 -27.44 2.20 -7.94
C VAL A 128 -27.89 3.02 -9.15
N ASN A 129 -26.97 3.75 -9.78
CA ASN A 129 -27.23 4.54 -11.00
C ASN A 129 -27.37 3.69 -12.28
N ARG A 130 -27.24 2.36 -12.18
CA ARG A 130 -27.29 1.41 -13.31
C ARG A 130 -26.21 1.61 -14.37
N GLU A 131 -25.15 2.37 -14.09
CA GLU A 131 -24.03 2.60 -15.02
C GLU A 131 -23.34 1.28 -15.41
N LEU A 132 -23.21 0.34 -14.48
CA LEU A 132 -22.67 -1.00 -14.75
C LEU A 132 -23.50 -1.78 -15.79
N LYS A 133 -24.83 -1.64 -15.74
CA LYS A 133 -25.73 -2.29 -16.72
C LYS A 133 -25.62 -1.60 -18.08
N THR A 134 -25.49 -0.27 -18.08
CA THR A 134 -25.30 0.51 -19.30
C THR A 134 -24.04 0.08 -20.06
N LEU A 135 -22.91 -0.09 -19.36
CA LEU A 135 -21.67 -0.59 -19.96
C LEU A 135 -21.86 -1.98 -20.60
N ALA A 136 -22.57 -2.88 -19.94
CA ALA A 136 -22.89 -4.20 -20.48
C ALA A 136 -23.75 -4.12 -21.76
N THR A 137 -24.73 -3.20 -21.81
CA THR A 137 -25.55 -2.96 -23.02
C THR A 137 -24.70 -2.49 -24.20
N PHE A 138 -23.68 -1.65 -23.95
CA PHE A 138 -22.72 -1.21 -24.98
C PHE A 138 -21.66 -2.26 -25.32
N ARG A 139 -21.75 -3.49 -24.79
CA ARG A 139 -20.76 -4.56 -24.95
C ARG A 139 -19.35 -4.14 -24.49
N ILE A 140 -19.28 -3.22 -23.53
CA ILE A 140 -18.02 -2.84 -22.87
C ILE A 140 -17.82 -3.77 -21.69
N ASP A 141 -16.68 -4.44 -21.66
CA ASP A 141 -16.34 -5.34 -20.56
C ASP A 141 -15.99 -4.53 -19.30
N ILE A 142 -16.76 -4.71 -18.23
CA ILE A 142 -16.61 -4.00 -16.96
C ILE A 142 -15.27 -4.32 -16.30
N VAL A 143 -14.77 -5.55 -16.46
CA VAL A 143 -13.50 -5.95 -15.85
C VAL A 143 -12.35 -5.18 -16.48
N ASP A 144 -12.36 -5.08 -17.81
CA ASP A 144 -11.30 -4.40 -18.55
C ASP A 144 -11.38 -2.89 -18.38
N TYR A 145 -12.59 -2.31 -18.33
CA TYR A 145 -12.78 -0.86 -18.28
C TYR A 145 -12.71 -0.26 -16.87
N LEU A 146 -13.15 -1.00 -15.84
CA LEU A 146 -13.36 -0.44 -14.50
C LEU A 146 -12.47 -1.08 -13.43
N LEU A 147 -12.32 -2.40 -13.42
CA LEU A 147 -11.57 -3.12 -12.38
C LEU A 147 -10.07 -3.16 -12.64
N ALA A 148 -9.66 -3.50 -13.86
CA ALA A 148 -8.26 -3.53 -14.26
C ALA A 148 -7.50 -2.20 -14.00
N PRO A 149 -8.04 -0.99 -14.30
CA PRO A 149 -7.30 0.25 -14.07
C PRO A 149 -7.18 0.54 -12.57
N ARG A 150 -8.17 0.17 -11.76
CA ARG A 150 -8.13 0.38 -10.31
C ARG A 150 -7.09 -0.50 -9.63
N VAL A 151 -6.96 -1.77 -10.04
CA VAL A 151 -5.92 -2.67 -9.54
C VAL A 151 -4.54 -2.19 -9.98
N LEU A 152 -4.38 -1.86 -11.26
CA LEU A 152 -3.11 -1.37 -11.81
C LEU A 152 -2.68 -0.05 -11.15
N ASN A 153 -3.63 0.87 -10.93
CA ASN A 153 -3.43 2.08 -10.15
C ASN A 153 -2.91 1.76 -8.74
N GLY A 154 -3.54 0.82 -8.04
CA GLY A 154 -3.11 0.42 -6.69
C GLY A 154 -1.65 -0.03 -6.66
N ILE A 155 -1.26 -0.91 -7.59
CA ILE A 155 0.12 -1.40 -7.69
C ILE A 155 1.10 -0.24 -7.94
N ILE A 156 0.82 0.61 -8.94
CA ILE A 156 1.67 1.75 -9.28
C ILE A 156 1.76 2.74 -8.10
N SER A 157 0.63 3.04 -7.48
CA SER A 157 0.54 3.94 -6.33
C SER A 157 1.35 3.45 -5.15
N ILE A 158 1.28 2.16 -4.81
CA ILE A 158 2.02 1.57 -3.69
C ILE A 158 3.52 1.71 -3.91
N VAL A 159 4.02 1.40 -5.10
CA VAL A 159 5.45 1.51 -5.42
C VAL A 159 5.93 2.96 -5.30
N LEU A 160 5.20 3.90 -5.91
CA LEU A 160 5.55 5.32 -5.89
C LEU A 160 5.50 5.90 -4.47
N LEU A 161 4.44 5.62 -3.72
CA LEU A 161 4.27 6.15 -2.37
C LEU A 161 5.22 5.49 -1.38
N SER A 162 5.58 4.22 -1.56
CA SER A 162 6.52 3.53 -0.66
C SER A 162 7.91 4.14 -0.77
N SER A 163 8.37 4.42 -1.99
CA SER A 163 9.64 5.13 -2.20
C SER A 163 9.63 6.51 -1.55
N LEU A 164 8.53 7.27 -1.71
CA LEU A 164 8.39 8.57 -1.08
C LEU A 164 8.38 8.47 0.44
N PHE A 165 7.65 7.50 1.00
CA PHE A 165 7.57 7.24 2.43
C PHE A 165 8.95 7.01 3.02
N SER A 166 9.75 6.13 2.39
CA SER A 166 11.14 5.84 2.80
C SER A 166 12.02 7.08 2.81
N ILE A 167 11.95 7.91 1.77
CA ILE A 167 12.75 9.14 1.68
C ILE A 167 12.39 10.12 2.80
N VAL A 168 11.10 10.39 2.99
CA VAL A 168 10.64 11.33 4.02
C VAL A 168 10.93 10.80 5.43
N LEU A 169 10.78 9.49 5.63
CA LEU A 169 11.11 8.81 6.88
C LEU A 169 12.58 9.00 7.26
N LEU A 170 13.50 8.78 6.31
CA LEU A 170 14.94 8.96 6.54
C LEU A 170 15.29 10.42 6.85
N ILE A 171 14.69 11.38 6.13
CA ILE A 171 14.88 12.82 6.37
C ILE A 171 14.37 13.21 7.76
N SER A 172 13.18 12.74 8.14
CA SER A 172 12.63 12.97 9.47
C SER A 172 13.53 12.38 10.56
N GLY A 173 14.13 11.24 10.27
CA GLY A 173 15.08 10.57 11.14
C GLY A 173 16.31 11.36 11.47
N ILE A 174 16.91 11.97 10.45
CA ILE A 174 18.05 12.89 10.61
C ILE A 174 17.68 14.03 11.54
N LEU A 175 16.52 14.65 11.31
CA LEU A 175 16.05 15.79 12.08
C LEU A 175 15.85 15.41 13.56
N PHE A 176 15.19 14.29 13.81
CA PHE A 176 14.92 13.80 15.15
C PHE A 176 16.20 13.38 15.89
N ALA A 177 17.09 12.65 15.22
CA ALA A 177 18.37 12.21 15.79
C ALA A 177 19.26 13.39 16.21
N ARG A 178 19.24 14.46 15.41
CA ARG A 178 19.96 15.69 15.74
C ARG A 178 19.33 16.43 16.93
N LEU A 179 18.01 16.59 16.94
CA LEU A 179 17.31 17.38 17.96
C LEU A 179 17.29 16.71 19.34
N ILE A 180 17.08 15.40 19.40
CA ILE A 180 16.90 14.66 20.66
C ILE A 180 18.20 14.05 21.17
N PHE A 181 19.00 13.46 20.27
CA PHE A 181 20.22 12.75 20.65
C PHE A 181 21.50 13.55 20.41
N GLY A 182 21.40 14.77 19.87
CA GLY A 182 22.55 15.63 19.59
C GLY A 182 23.50 15.07 18.53
N MET A 183 23.05 14.12 17.72
CA MET A 183 23.90 13.44 16.74
C MET A 183 24.23 14.36 15.56
N ASN A 184 25.47 14.32 15.09
CA ASN A 184 25.86 15.06 13.90
C ASN A 184 25.25 14.42 12.64
N ILE A 185 24.73 15.25 11.74
CA ILE A 185 24.12 14.83 10.47
C ILE A 185 25.05 13.97 9.63
N ASN A 186 26.35 14.26 9.66
CA ASN A 186 27.36 13.51 8.91
C ASN A 186 27.51 12.09 9.44
N VAL A 187 27.42 11.90 10.76
CA VAL A 187 27.54 10.58 11.39
C VAL A 187 26.33 9.72 11.03
N TYR A 188 25.12 10.27 11.17
CA TYR A 188 23.89 9.56 10.79
C TYR A 188 23.91 9.18 9.31
N THR A 189 24.25 10.13 8.43
CA THR A 189 24.26 9.91 6.98
C THR A 189 25.28 8.84 6.61
N ASN A 190 26.47 8.86 7.21
CA ASN A 190 27.48 7.81 6.98
C ASN A 190 27.02 6.44 7.50
N MET A 191 26.34 6.37 8.65
CA MET A 191 25.78 5.11 9.15
C MET A 191 24.75 4.53 8.19
N VAL A 192 23.83 5.35 7.68
CA VAL A 192 22.81 4.93 6.72
C VAL A 192 23.45 4.50 5.40
N LEU A 193 24.34 5.32 4.84
CA LEU A 193 25.01 5.01 3.57
C LEU A 193 25.84 3.73 3.63
N ASN A 194 26.62 3.53 4.71
CA ASN A 194 27.43 2.32 4.88
C ASN A 194 26.58 1.08 5.12
N SER A 195 25.35 1.24 5.60
CA SER A 195 24.41 0.13 5.82
C SER A 195 23.49 -0.13 4.63
N THR A 196 23.55 0.69 3.57
CA THR A 196 22.69 0.56 2.40
C THR A 196 23.23 -0.51 1.46
N HIS A 197 22.47 -1.58 1.25
CA HIS A 197 22.80 -2.59 0.26
C HIS A 197 21.84 -2.52 -0.94
N PHE A 198 22.27 -2.99 -2.12
CA PHE A 198 21.42 -2.97 -3.33
C PHE A 198 20.15 -3.83 -3.18
N SER A 199 20.17 -4.81 -2.28
CA SER A 199 19.01 -5.64 -1.92
C SER A 199 17.92 -4.86 -1.21
N ASP A 200 18.24 -3.74 -0.56
CA ASP A 200 17.30 -3.02 0.29
C ASP A 200 16.40 -2.09 -0.52
N ILE A 201 16.79 -1.82 -1.78
CA ILE A 201 16.14 -0.90 -2.72
C ILE A 201 15.27 -1.65 -3.75
N LEU A 202 15.55 -2.94 -3.99
CA LEU A 202 14.90 -3.80 -4.99
C LEU A 202 13.70 -4.54 -4.39
#